data_AF-A0A0D0FJ52-F1
#
_entry.id   AF-A0A0D0FJ52-F1
#
_cell.length_a   1.000
_cell.length_b   1.000
_cell.length_c   1.000
_cell.angle_alpha   90.00
_cell.angle_beta   90.00
_cell.angle_gamma   90.00
#
_symmetry.space_group_name_H-M   'P 1'
#
loop_
_entity.id
_entity.type
_entity.pdbx_description
1 polymer ?
#
loop_
_entity_poly.entity_id
_entity_poly.type
_entity_poly.pdbx_seq_one_letter_code
_entity_poly.pdbx_strand_id
1 'polypeptide(L)'
;MVIEHLRPIFYVILLFSIIIMLTVIIKKKSVHNLIITFYVVTFSIFAIILSGITLFQSGMIADETGNAGDEISFYLFIAVVIINVVNIALSFLKKTRRLPSL
;
A
#
# COMPACT_ATOMS: atom_id res chain seq x y z
N MET A 1 -11.12 19.49 -12.08
CA MET A 1 -11.10 20.11 -10.73
C MET A 1 -11.67 19.20 -9.66
N VAL A 2 -12.89 18.65 -9.80
CA VAL A 2 -13.55 17.87 -8.72
C VAL A 2 -12.75 16.62 -8.29
N ILE A 3 -12.16 15.91 -9.25
CA ILE A 3 -11.43 14.66 -8.99
C ILE A 3 -10.13 14.88 -8.20
N GLU A 4 -9.54 16.07 -8.29
CA GLU A 4 -8.29 16.40 -7.59
C GLU A 4 -8.48 16.39 -6.06
N HIS A 5 -9.71 16.58 -5.59
CA HIS A 5 -10.06 16.51 -4.17
C HIS A 5 -9.93 15.10 -3.57
N LEU A 6 -9.79 14.06 -4.40
CA LEU A 6 -9.55 12.69 -3.95
C LEU A 6 -8.06 12.37 -3.77
N ARG A 7 -7.15 13.18 -4.33
CA ARG A 7 -5.68 13.00 -4.16
C ARG A 7 -5.23 12.88 -2.70
N PRO A 8 -5.75 13.66 -1.73
CA PRO A 8 -5.42 13.50 -0.31
C PRO A 8 -5.61 12.07 0.23
N ILE A 9 -6.61 11.33 -0.26
CA ILE A 9 -6.85 9.93 0.15
C ILE A 9 -5.66 9.06 -0.25
N PHE A 10 -5.19 9.20 -1.49
CA PHE A 10 -4.00 8.50 -1.97
C PHE A 10 -2.75 8.86 -1.19
N TYR A 11 -2.53 10.15 -0.89
CA TYR A 11 -1.38 10.58 -0.09
C TYR A 11 -1.40 9.96 1.32
N VAL A 12 -2.56 9.86 1.97
CA VAL A 12 -2.70 9.24 3.29
C VAL A 12 -2.44 7.74 3.22
N ILE A 13 -2.99 7.04 2.22
CA ILE A 13 -2.73 5.59 2.03
C ILE A 13 -1.24 5.34 1.76
N LEU A 14 -0.61 6.18 0.94
CA LEU A 14 0.81 6.08 0.62
C LEU A 14 1.67 6.33 1.88
N LEU A 15 1.38 7.39 2.64
CA LEU A 15 2.07 7.69 3.90
C LEU A 15 1.95 6.53 4.89
N PHE A 16 0.74 5.98 5.05
CA PHE A 16 0.51 4.81 5.89
C PHE A 16 1.33 3.60 5.44
N SER A 17 1.42 3.37 4.12
CA SER A 17 2.22 2.29 3.54
C SER A 17 3.73 2.46 3.78
N ILE A 18 4.22 3.71 3.74
CA ILE A 18 5.61 4.06 4.09
C ILE A 18 5.86 3.80 5.58
N ILE A 19 4.93 4.18 6.46
CA ILE A 19 5.06 3.92 7.91
C ILE A 19 5.16 2.41 8.15
N ILE A 20 4.30 1.60 7.52
CA ILE A 20 4.39 0.14 7.59
C ILE A 20 5.78 -0.34 7.15
N MET A 21 6.29 0.16 6.01
CA MET A 21 7.62 -0.19 5.51
C MET A 21 8.71 0.09 6.55
N LEU A 22 8.67 1.26 7.19
CA LEU A 22 9.62 1.62 8.25
C LEU A 22 9.52 0.66 9.44
N THR A 23 8.32 0.26 9.86
CA THR A 23 8.16 -0.74 10.94
C THR A 23 8.78 -2.10 10.58
N VAL A 24 8.64 -2.52 9.31
CA VAL A 24 9.25 -3.76 8.80
C VAL A 24 10.76 -3.65 8.82
N ILE A 25 11.33 -2.51 8.40
CA ILE A 25 12.79 -2.28 8.34
C ILE A 25 13.39 -2.24 9.75
N ILE A 26 12.85 -1.41 10.64
CA ILE A 26 13.39 -1.11 11.98
C ILE A 26 13.33 -2.32 12.91
N LYS A 27 12.36 -3.23 12.74
CA LYS A 27 12.23 -4.40 13.63
C LYS A 27 13.47 -5.29 13.58
N LYS A 28 14.19 -5.32 14.70
CA LYS A 28 15.31 -6.23 15.01
C LYS A 28 14.75 -7.53 15.64
N LYS A 29 15.43 -8.66 15.35
CA LYS A 29 15.17 -10.06 15.80
C LYS A 29 14.22 -10.17 17.02
N SER A 30 12.91 -10.21 16.80
CA SER A 30 11.93 -10.52 17.85
C SER A 30 11.11 -11.75 17.49
N VAL A 31 10.71 -12.48 18.54
CA VAL A 31 10.07 -13.80 18.53
C VAL A 31 8.63 -13.75 18.00
N HIS A 32 7.98 -12.57 17.98
CA HIS A 32 6.62 -12.37 17.45
C HIS A 32 6.52 -12.18 15.92
N ASN A 33 7.45 -12.76 15.17
CA ASN A 33 7.61 -12.46 13.75
C ASN A 33 6.37 -12.83 12.89
N LEU A 34 5.63 -13.88 13.24
CA LEU A 34 4.51 -14.38 12.43
C LEU A 34 3.29 -13.44 12.48
N ILE A 35 2.91 -13.00 13.69
CA ILE A 35 1.79 -12.06 13.90
C ILE A 35 2.07 -10.74 13.16
N ILE A 36 3.31 -10.26 13.24
CA ILE A 36 3.73 -9.02 12.59
C ILE A 36 3.66 -9.14 11.06
N THR A 37 4.19 -10.23 10.50
CA THR A 37 4.08 -10.52 9.07
C THR A 37 2.62 -10.59 8.63
N PHE A 38 1.75 -11.23 9.41
CA PHE A 38 0.32 -11.31 9.12
C PHE A 38 -0.33 -9.91 9.05
N TYR A 39 -0.05 -9.03 10.01
CA TYR A 39 -0.55 -7.66 9.99
C TYR A 39 -0.03 -6.87 8.79
N VAL A 40 1.28 -6.95 8.49
CA VAL A 40 1.88 -6.25 7.35
C VAL A 40 1.21 -6.69 6.04
N VAL A 41 1.07 -7.99 5.82
CA VAL A 41 0.44 -8.53 4.61
C VAL A 41 -1.01 -8.08 4.51
N THR A 42 -1.77 -8.22 5.59
CA THR A 42 -3.19 -7.83 5.64
C THR A 42 -3.35 -6.35 5.33
N PHE A 43 -2.65 -5.46 6.06
CA PHE A 43 -2.75 -4.02 5.84
C PHE A 43 -2.28 -3.62 4.44
N SER A 44 -1.26 -4.28 3.88
CA SER A 44 -0.79 -4.00 2.53
C SER A 44 -1.81 -4.38 1.46
N ILE A 45 -2.50 -5.52 1.60
CA ILE A 45 -3.59 -5.92 0.70
C ILE A 45 -4.75 -4.93 0.81
N PHE A 46 -5.16 -4.56 2.02
CA PHE A 46 -6.21 -3.57 2.23
C PHE A 46 -5.86 -2.20 1.64
N ALA A 47 -4.62 -1.74 1.79
CA ALA A 47 -4.17 -0.47 1.20
C ALA A 47 -4.29 -0.48 -0.33
N ILE A 48 -3.88 -1.58 -0.98
CA ILE A 48 -4.01 -1.74 -2.44
C ILE A 48 -5.48 -1.72 -2.84
N ILE A 49 -6.33 -2.54 -2.21
CA ILE A 49 -7.76 -2.61 -2.52
C ILE A 49 -8.43 -1.25 -2.34
N LEU A 50 -8.21 -0.58 -1.20
CA LEU A 50 -8.79 0.73 -0.92
C LEU A 50 -8.36 1.76 -1.97
N SER A 51 -7.07 1.83 -2.30
CA SER A 51 -6.58 2.75 -3.33
C SER A 51 -7.16 2.45 -4.71
N GLY A 52 -7.35 1.17 -5.05
CA GLY A 52 -7.98 0.75 -6.31
C GLY A 52 -9.45 1.14 -6.38
N ILE A 53 -10.20 0.96 -5.29
CA ILE A 53 -11.60 1.40 -5.20
C ILE A 53 -11.69 2.91 -5.32
N THR A 54 -10.80 3.67 -4.66
CA THR A 54 -10.76 5.13 -4.79
C THR A 54 -10.47 5.56 -6.23
N LEU A 55 -9.55 4.90 -6.94
CA LEU A 55 -9.24 5.18 -8.33
C LEU A 55 -10.40 4.81 -9.27
N PHE A 56 -11.10 3.71 -9.00
CA PHE A 56 -12.28 3.32 -9.77
C PHE A 56 -13.41 4.35 -9.61
N GLN A 57 -13.68 4.78 -8.38
CA GLN A 57 -14.67 5.82 -8.10
C GLN A 57 -14.28 7.16 -8.73
N SER A 58 -13.00 7.51 -8.73
CA SER A 58 -12.53 8.74 -9.37
C SER A 58 -12.75 8.72 -10.90
N GLY A 59 -12.61 7.56 -11.54
CA GLY A 59 -12.95 7.34 -12.93
C GLY A 59 -14.45 7.50 -13.21
N MET A 60 -15.30 6.88 -12.39
CA MET A 60 -16.76 7.06 -12.53
C MET A 60 -17.18 8.53 -12.40
N ILE A 61 -16.63 9.25 -11.43
CA ILE A 61 -16.90 10.69 -11.24
C ILE A 61 -16.43 11.49 -12.46
N ALA A 62 -15.31 11.11 -13.08
CA ALA A 62 -14.82 11.75 -14.30
C ALA A 62 -15.81 11.60 -15.45
N ASP A 63 -16.29 10.37 -15.67
CA ASP A 63 -17.26 10.05 -16.71
C ASP A 63 -18.58 10.82 -16.51
N GLU A 64 -19.11 10.84 -15.27
CA GLU A 64 -20.36 11.54 -14.94
C GLU A 64 -20.25 13.06 -15.08
N THR A 65 -19.07 13.63 -14.80
CA THR A 65 -18.85 15.09 -14.86
C THR A 65 -18.35 15.57 -16.23
N GLY A 66 -18.19 14.66 -17.20
CA GLY A 66 -17.62 14.97 -18.52
C GLY A 66 -16.17 15.44 -18.45
N ASN A 67 -15.45 15.14 -17.37
CA ASN A 67 -14.05 15.50 -17.18
C ASN A 67 -13.14 14.35 -17.62
N ALA A 68 -11.92 14.68 -18.02
CA ALA A 68 -10.87 13.68 -18.16
C ALA A 68 -10.46 13.13 -16.77
N GLY A 69 -9.94 11.90 -16.75
CA GLY A 69 -9.40 11.28 -15.55
C GLY A 69 -8.18 12.00 -14.97
N ASP A 70 -7.87 11.74 -13.69
CA ASP A 70 -6.73 12.35 -13.00
C ASP A 70 -5.48 11.46 -13.04
N GLU A 71 -4.51 11.85 -13.88
CA GLU A 71 -3.23 11.15 -14.04
C GLU A 71 -2.43 11.07 -12.73
N ILE A 72 -2.50 12.12 -11.89
CA ILE A 72 -1.75 12.14 -10.62
C ILE A 72 -2.27 11.05 -9.68
N SER A 73 -3.60 10.91 -9.56
CA SER A 73 -4.21 9.83 -8.79
C SER A 73 -3.83 8.45 -9.32
N PHE A 74 -3.71 8.29 -10.65
CA PHE A 74 -3.25 7.04 -11.25
C PHE A 74 -1.79 6.72 -10.86
N TYR A 75 -0.87 7.68 -10.96
CA TYR A 75 0.52 7.47 -10.54
C TYR A 75 0.65 7.19 -9.04
N LEU A 76 -0.17 7.85 -8.20
CA LEU A 76 -0.20 7.58 -6.77
C LEU A 76 -0.71 6.17 -6.45
N PHE A 77 -1.72 5.68 -7.17
CA PHE A 77 -2.17 4.30 -7.07
C PHE A 77 -1.03 3.32 -7.41
N ILE A 78 -0.30 3.54 -8.50
CA ILE A 78 0.86 2.70 -8.87
C ILE A 78 1.93 2.73 -7.77
N ALA A 79 2.22 3.89 -7.19
CA ALA A 79 3.15 4.01 -6.07
C ALA A 79 2.68 3.22 -4.84
N VAL A 80 1.39 3.26 -4.50
CA VAL A 80 0.78 2.46 -3.42
C VAL A 80 0.90 0.96 -3.70
N VAL A 81 0.67 0.52 -4.94
CA VAL A 81 0.84 -0.89 -5.33
C VAL A 81 2.28 -1.34 -5.12
N ILE A 82 3.24 -0.59 -5.68
CA ILE A 82 4.67 -0.93 -5.61
C ILE A 82 5.13 -1.04 -4.15
N ILE A 83 4.84 -0.04 -3.32
CA ILE A 83 5.32 -0.04 -1.93
C ILE A 83 4.71 -1.17 -1.10
N ASN A 84 3.44 -1.51 -1.34
CA ASN A 84 2.78 -2.59 -0.60
C ASN A 84 3.23 -3.97 -1.06
N VAL A 85 3.52 -4.15 -2.35
CA VAL A 85 4.17 -5.37 -2.85
C VAL A 85 5.56 -5.52 -2.22
N VAL A 86 6.33 -4.43 -2.12
CA VAL A 86 7.64 -4.43 -1.43
C VAL A 86 7.49 -4.76 0.06
N ASN A 87 6.50 -4.20 0.75
CA ASN A 87 6.21 -4.51 2.16
C ASN A 87 5.94 -6.00 2.37
N ILE A 88 5.11 -6.60 1.52
CA ILE A 88 4.80 -8.03 1.53
C ILE A 88 6.09 -8.83 1.29
N ALA A 89 6.86 -8.52 0.25
CA ALA A 89 8.10 -9.22 -0.06
C ALA A 89 9.13 -9.16 1.08
N LEU A 90 9.36 -7.97 1.65
CA LEU A 90 10.28 -7.78 2.78
C LEU A 90 9.83 -8.54 4.03
N SER A 91 8.52 -8.64 4.27
CA SER A 91 7.96 -9.37 5.40
C SER A 91 8.25 -10.88 5.33
N PHE A 92 8.31 -11.46 4.12
CA PHE A 92 8.63 -12.87 3.89
C PHE A 92 10.14 -13.14 3.79
N LEU A 93 10.92 -12.27 3.14
CA LEU A 93 12.38 -12.44 3.02
C LEU A 93 13.08 -12.46 4.39
N LYS A 94 12.58 -11.67 5.35
CA LYS A 94 13.08 -11.69 6.75
C LYS A 94 12.73 -12.99 7.51
N LYS A 95 11.77 -13.79 7.02
CA LYS A 95 11.41 -15.11 7.58
C LYS A 95 12.39 -16.18 7.11
N THR A 96 12.74 -16.22 5.82
CA THR A 96 13.57 -17.27 5.22
C THR A 96 15.02 -17.29 5.72
N ARG A 97 15.62 -16.11 5.98
CA ARG A 97 16.99 -16.02 6.55
C ARG A 97 17.13 -16.55 7.99
N ARG A 98 16.08 -17.12 8.58
CA ARG A 98 16.02 -17.53 9.99
C ARG A 98 15.79 -19.03 10.23
N LEU A 99 15.79 -19.86 9.20
CA LEU A 99 15.88 -21.31 9.35
C LEU A 99 17.37 -21.70 9.32
N PRO A 100 18.04 -21.92 10.47
CA PRO A 100 19.28 -22.68 10.47
C PRO A 100 18.95 -24.13 10.08
N SER A 101 19.74 -24.67 9.16
CA SER A 101 19.84 -26.10 8.88
C SER A 101 20.01 -26.88 10.18
N LEU A 102 19.23 -27.97 10.28
CA LEU A 102 19.23 -28.99 11.32
C LEU A 102 20.62 -29.36 11.85
#